data_AF-A0A263BSR7-F1
#
_entry.id   AF-A0A263BSR7-F1
#
_cell.length_a   1.000
_cell.length_b   1.000
_cell.length_c   1.000
_cell.angle_alpha   90.00
_cell.angle_beta   90.00
_cell.angle_gamma   90.00
#
_symmetry.space_group_name_H-M   'P 1'
#
loop_
_entity.id
_entity.type
_entity.pdbx_description
1 polymer ?
#
loop_
_entity_poly.entity_id
_entity_poly.type
_entity_poly.pdbx_seq_one_letter_code
_entity_poly.pdbx_strand_id
1 'polypeptide(L)'
;MESILVYFEWLVVLASLIAVGGIVLSYKHMLARLRENDFNEETQKKLQTKFFINVFLVELIPLVLIVMAFSAVQNYPAQNPTMALIITIFIAALGIILVFLERMNVDRNNIREVKFLNVYTFMMLYLITAIPLVAVVLLLIAQKSL
;
A
#
# COMPACT_ATOMS: atom_id res chain seq x y z
N MET A 1 4.49 25.44 -7.86
CA MET A 1 5.12 24.11 -7.82
C MET A 1 6.14 24.02 -6.69
N GLU A 2 7.00 25.03 -6.51
CA GLU A 2 7.96 25.11 -5.38
C GLU A 2 7.30 25.01 -4.00
N SER A 3 6.14 25.64 -3.78
CA SER A 3 5.43 25.59 -2.48
C SER A 3 5.01 24.18 -2.06
N ILE A 4 4.78 23.26 -3.00
CA ILE A 4 4.39 21.87 -2.71
C ILE A 4 5.63 21.05 -2.30
N LEU A 5 6.79 21.35 -2.88
CA LEU A 5 8.05 20.66 -2.60
C LEU A 5 8.63 21.04 -1.23
N VAL A 6 8.28 22.21 -0.69
CA VAL A 6 8.62 22.63 0.68
C VAL A 6 8.04 21.68 1.74
N TYR A 7 6.96 20.98 1.42
CA TYR A 7 6.21 20.10 2.34
C TYR A 7 6.31 18.63 1.90
N PHE A 8 7.51 18.19 1.49
CA PHE A 8 7.70 16.85 0.94
C PHE A 8 7.40 15.71 1.94
N GLU A 9 7.54 15.97 3.24
CA GLU A 9 7.18 15.01 4.29
C GLU A 9 5.69 14.65 4.26
N TRP A 10 4.85 15.59 3.83
CA TRP A 10 3.41 15.37 3.66
C TRP A 10 3.08 14.70 2.33
N LEU A 11 3.92 14.87 1.30
CA LEU A 11 3.79 14.14 0.04
C LEU A 11 3.99 12.64 0.24
N VAL A 12 5.00 12.23 1.03
CA VAL A 12 5.25 10.80 1.30
C VAL A 12 4.17 10.18 2.20
N VAL A 13 3.61 10.96 3.13
CA VAL A 13 2.44 10.54 3.93
C VAL A 13 1.22 10.31 3.03
N LEU A 14 0.95 11.26 2.13
CA LEU A 14 -0.17 11.16 1.19
C LEU A 14 0.01 9.98 0.22
N ALA A 15 1.23 9.77 -0.29
CA ALA A 15 1.56 8.62 -1.13
C ALA A 15 1.27 7.30 -0.41
N SER A 16 1.69 7.19 0.86
CA SER A 16 1.44 6.02 1.70
C SER A 16 -0.05 5.80 1.93
N LEU A 17 -0.81 6.86 2.21
CA LEU A 17 -2.26 6.77 2.43
C LEU A 17 -2.99 6.25 1.19
N ILE A 18 -2.68 6.82 0.01
CA ILE A 18 -3.31 6.44 -1.26
C ILE A 18 -2.96 4.98 -1.62
N ALA A 19 -1.67 4.61 -1.52
CA ALA A 19 -1.23 3.25 -1.82
C ALA A 19 -1.91 2.22 -0.90
N VAL A 20 -1.80 2.40 0.42
CA VAL A 20 -2.38 1.47 1.39
C VAL A 20 -3.89 1.37 1.23
N GLY A 21 -4.59 2.52 1.17
CA GLY A 21 -6.05 2.56 1.03
C GLY A 21 -6.53 1.90 -0.26
N GLY A 22 -5.95 2.26 -1.40
CA GLY A 22 -6.35 1.73 -2.70
C GLY A 22 -6.05 0.23 -2.87
N ILE A 23 -4.92 -0.25 -2.32
CA ILE A 23 -4.57 -1.67 -2.36
C ILE A 23 -5.48 -2.49 -1.44
N VAL A 24 -5.79 -2.00 -0.23
CA VAL A 24 -6.75 -2.67 0.69
C VAL A 24 -8.15 -2.75 0.06
N LEU A 25 -8.63 -1.68 -0.57
CA LEU A 25 -9.91 -1.71 -1.29
C LEU A 25 -9.89 -2.70 -2.46
N SER A 26 -8.81 -2.73 -3.23
CA SER A 26 -8.64 -3.69 -4.32
C SER A 26 -8.63 -5.13 -3.82
N TYR A 27 -7.99 -5.38 -2.67
CA TYR A 27 -7.99 -6.68 -2.00
C TYR A 27 -9.41 -7.11 -1.62
N LYS A 28 -10.15 -6.22 -0.97
CA LYS A 28 -11.52 -6.48 -0.54
C LYS A 28 -12.42 -6.83 -1.71
N HIS A 29 -12.29 -6.11 -2.83
CA HIS A 29 -13.02 -6.43 -4.05
C HIS A 29 -12.64 -7.80 -4.61
N MET A 30 -11.36 -8.17 -4.60
CA MET A 30 -10.91 -9.49 -5.04
C MET A 30 -11.50 -10.60 -4.17
N LEU A 31 -11.50 -10.44 -2.84
CA LEU A 31 -12.08 -11.41 -1.90
C LEU A 31 -13.60 -11.53 -2.05
N ALA A 32 -14.31 -10.42 -2.23
CA ALA A 32 -15.74 -10.44 -2.48
C ALA A 32 -16.08 -11.26 -3.74
N ARG A 33 -15.32 -11.04 -4.83
CA ARG A 33 -15.47 -11.80 -6.07
C ARG A 33 -15.09 -13.27 -5.92
N LEU A 34 -14.13 -13.59 -5.04
CA LEU A 34 -13.77 -14.98 -4.77
C LEU A 34 -14.94 -15.75 -4.14
N ARG A 35 -15.72 -15.10 -3.28
CA ARG A 35 -16.90 -15.69 -2.61
C ARG A 35 -18.11 -15.85 -3.54
N GLU A 36 -18.22 -15.00 -4.57
CA GLU A 36 -19.34 -15.03 -5.52
C GLU A 36 -19.18 -16.06 -6.64
N ASN A 37 -17.97 -16.54 -6.90
CA ASN A 37 -17.66 -17.39 -8.06
C ASN A 37 -17.14 -18.76 -7.64
N ASP A 38 -17.37 -19.77 -8.49
CA ASP A 38 -16.79 -21.10 -8.28
C ASP A 38 -15.26 -21.05 -8.29
N PHE A 39 -14.67 -21.69 -7.28
CA PHE A 39 -13.23 -21.73 -7.09
C PHE A 39 -12.57 -22.71 -8.09
N ASN A 40 -12.26 -22.21 -9.28
CA ASN A 40 -11.53 -22.93 -10.34
C ASN A 40 -10.28 -22.15 -10.79
N GLU A 41 -9.41 -22.77 -11.59
CA GLU A 41 -8.13 -22.16 -12.00
C GLU A 41 -8.31 -20.93 -12.91
N GLU A 42 -9.35 -20.91 -13.74
CA GLU A 42 -9.64 -19.79 -14.64
C GLU A 42 -10.07 -18.54 -13.86
N THR A 43 -10.98 -18.72 -12.89
CA THR A 43 -11.42 -17.68 -11.95
C THR A 43 -10.23 -17.12 -11.18
N GLN A 44 -9.35 -17.98 -10.66
CA GLN A 44 -8.15 -17.55 -9.93
C GLN A 44 -7.25 -16.64 -10.78
N LYS A 45 -6.92 -17.06 -12.01
CA LYS A 45 -6.09 -16.26 -12.94
C LYS A 45 -6.75 -14.92 -13.25
N LYS A 46 -8.04 -14.91 -13.55
CA LYS A 46 -8.79 -13.69 -13.88
C LYS A 46 -8.83 -12.71 -12.71
N LEU A 47 -9.07 -13.21 -11.49
CA LEU A 47 -9.06 -12.39 -10.27
C LEU A 47 -7.66 -11.83 -9.99
N GLN A 48 -6.62 -12.65 -10.12
CA GLN A 48 -5.24 -12.21 -9.96
C GLN A 48 -4.86 -11.10 -10.94
N THR A 49 -5.10 -11.31 -12.24
CA THR A 49 -4.77 -10.32 -13.27
C THR A 49 -5.51 -9.00 -13.02
N LYS A 50 -6.81 -9.06 -12.74
CA LYS A 50 -7.60 -7.85 -12.47
C LYS A 50 -7.12 -7.12 -11.21
N PHE A 51 -6.78 -7.88 -10.17
CA PHE A 51 -6.24 -7.34 -8.94
C PHE A 51 -4.92 -6.59 -9.19
N PHE A 52 -3.96 -7.18 -9.92
CA PHE A 52 -2.69 -6.53 -10.22
C PHE A 52 -2.83 -5.27 -11.08
N ILE A 53 -3.74 -5.30 -12.05
CA ILE A 53 -4.05 -4.10 -12.85
C ILE A 53 -4.57 -2.97 -11.95
N ASN A 54 -5.47 -3.30 -11.03
CA ASN A 54 -6.00 -2.30 -10.08
C ASN A 54 -4.90 -1.74 -9.17
N VAL A 55 -4.02 -2.59 -8.64
CA VAL A 55 -2.87 -2.14 -7.84
C VAL A 55 -1.98 -1.21 -8.64
N PHE A 56 -1.61 -1.61 -9.86
CA PHE A 56 -0.76 -0.80 -10.73
C PHE A 56 -1.37 0.59 -10.97
N LEU A 57 -2.67 0.65 -11.27
CA LEU A 57 -3.38 1.92 -11.46
C LEU A 57 -3.41 2.77 -10.19
N VAL A 58 -3.63 2.15 -9.03
CA VAL A 58 -3.61 2.83 -7.73
C VAL A 58 -2.22 3.38 -7.41
N GLU A 59 -1.16 2.65 -7.73
CA GLU A 59 0.22 3.02 -7.40
C GLU A 59 0.81 4.11 -8.29
N LEU A 60 0.25 4.39 -9.47
CA LEU A 60 0.73 5.47 -10.34
C LEU A 60 0.82 6.81 -9.62
N ILE A 61 -0.20 7.18 -8.85
CA ILE A 61 -0.22 8.45 -8.11
C ILE A 61 0.82 8.45 -6.97
N PRO A 62 0.84 7.46 -6.05
CA PRO A 62 1.90 7.31 -5.05
C PRO A 62 3.31 7.35 -5.62
N LEU A 63 3.58 6.69 -6.75
CA LEU A 63 4.91 6.68 -7.36
C LEU A 63 5.34 8.08 -7.79
N VAL A 64 4.45 8.85 -8.43
CA VAL A 64 4.73 10.25 -8.79
C VAL A 64 5.03 11.09 -7.55
N LEU A 65 4.22 10.93 -6.49
CA LEU A 65 4.42 11.66 -5.24
C LEU A 65 5.77 11.32 -4.57
N ILE A 66 6.17 10.06 -4.57
CA ILE A 66 7.47 9.61 -4.04
C ILE A 66 8.63 10.20 -4.85
N VAL A 67 8.55 10.21 -6.18
CA VAL A 67 9.59 10.81 -7.03
C VAL A 67 9.72 12.32 -6.75
N MET A 68 8.60 13.03 -6.65
CA MET A 68 8.60 14.45 -6.28
C MET A 68 9.23 14.68 -4.91
N ALA A 69 8.84 13.88 -3.91
CA ALA A 69 9.39 14.01 -2.56
C ALA A 69 10.89 13.71 -2.51
N PHE A 70 11.35 12.69 -3.24
CA PHE A 70 12.77 12.36 -3.36
C PHE A 70 13.57 13.51 -4.00
N SER A 71 13.02 14.19 -5.00
CA SER A 71 13.69 15.35 -5.61
C SER A 71 13.79 16.56 -4.65
N ALA A 72 12.88 16.66 -3.69
CA ALA A 72 12.80 17.76 -2.74
C ALA A 72 13.67 17.54 -1.49
N VAL A 73 13.91 16.28 -1.07
CA VAL A 73 14.55 15.93 0.21
C VAL A 73 15.93 16.55 0.43
N GLN A 74 16.67 16.84 -0.66
CA GLN A 74 18.01 17.43 -0.57
C GLN A 74 18.00 18.96 -0.49
N ASN A 75 16.94 19.58 -1.00
CA ASN A 75 16.87 21.04 -1.20
C ASN A 75 16.03 21.74 -0.15
N TYR A 76 15.07 21.01 0.45
CA TYR A 76 14.15 21.55 1.43
C TYR A 76 14.24 20.73 2.72
N PRO A 77 14.63 21.33 3.86
CA PRO A 77 14.61 20.63 5.14
C PRO A 77 13.16 20.32 5.55
N ALA A 78 12.92 19.12 6.05
CA ALA A 78 11.61 18.75 6.59
C ALA A 78 11.31 19.59 7.83
N GLN A 79 10.09 20.11 7.94
CA GLN A 79 9.68 20.90 9.10
C GLN A 79 9.33 19.99 10.28
N ASN A 80 8.62 18.88 10.01
CA ASN A 80 8.18 17.94 11.03
C ASN A 80 8.37 16.47 10.62
N PRO A 81 9.62 16.02 10.36
CA PRO A 81 9.89 14.67 9.85
C PRO A 81 9.42 13.56 10.81
N THR A 82 9.51 13.78 12.13
CA THR A 82 9.08 12.80 13.15
C THR A 82 7.57 12.56 13.11
N MET A 83 6.76 13.61 12.96
CA MET A 83 5.30 13.47 12.89
C MET A 83 4.89 12.72 11.62
N ALA A 84 5.46 13.08 10.48
CA ALA A 84 5.23 12.39 9.21
C ALA A 84 5.64 10.90 9.28
N LEU A 85 6.73 10.60 9.98
CA LEU A 85 7.21 9.22 10.18
C LEU A 85 6.20 8.40 11.00
N ILE A 86 5.73 8.94 12.13
CA ILE A 86 4.75 8.27 12.99
C ILE A 86 3.45 8.00 12.20
N ILE A 87 2.96 8.99 11.46
CA ILE A 87 1.75 8.84 10.64
C ILE A 87 1.95 7.77 9.56
N THR A 88 3.10 7.76 8.88
CA THR A 88 3.41 6.77 7.84
C THR A 88 3.45 5.35 8.39
N ILE A 89 4.08 5.15 9.55
CA ILE A 89 4.11 3.85 10.24
C ILE A 89 2.71 3.43 10.66
N PHE A 90 1.91 4.37 11.19
CA PHE A 90 0.53 4.11 11.58
C PHE A 90 -0.33 3.68 10.38
N ILE A 91 -0.20 4.35 9.24
CA ILE A 91 -0.89 3.97 7.99
C ILE A 91 -0.50 2.55 7.56
N ALA A 92 0.78 2.21 7.57
CA ALA A 92 1.25 0.87 7.22
C ALA A 92 0.69 -0.20 8.17
N ALA A 93 0.74 0.06 9.48
CA ALA A 93 0.22 -0.84 10.50
C ALA A 93 -1.30 -1.06 10.34
N LEU A 94 -2.06 0.01 10.11
CA LEU A 94 -3.49 -0.08 9.81
C LEU A 94 -3.75 -0.91 8.56
N GLY A 95 -3.00 -0.69 7.48
CA GLY A 95 -3.12 -1.47 6.24
C GLY A 95 -2.94 -2.98 6.48
N ILE A 96 -1.90 -3.35 7.24
CA ILE A 96 -1.64 -4.74 7.63
C ILE A 96 -2.82 -5.31 8.42
N ILE A 97 -3.29 -4.59 9.45
CA ILE A 97 -4.43 -5.02 10.28
C ILE A 97 -5.68 -5.25 9.41
N LEU A 98 -6.00 -4.31 8.52
CA LEU A 98 -7.18 -4.40 7.65
C LEU A 98 -7.11 -5.62 6.72
N VAL A 99 -5.94 -5.94 6.15
CA VAL A 99 -5.76 -7.16 5.34
C VAL A 99 -6.04 -8.42 6.13
N PHE A 100 -5.53 -8.51 7.37
CA PHE A 100 -5.77 -9.66 8.22
C PHE A 100 -7.25 -9.79 8.62
N LEU A 101 -7.92 -8.68 8.94
CA LEU A 101 -9.35 -8.67 9.22
C LEU A 101 -10.16 -9.16 8.01
N GLU A 102 -9.87 -8.67 6.80
CA GLU A 102 -10.59 -9.10 5.60
C GLU A 102 -10.33 -10.58 5.26
N ARG A 103 -9.11 -11.08 5.52
CA ARG A 103 -8.79 -12.51 5.40
C ARG A 103 -9.59 -13.36 6.38
N MET A 104 -9.82 -12.90 7.61
CA MET A 104 -10.60 -13.64 8.61
C MET A 104 -12.07 -13.82 8.20
N ASN A 105 -12.58 -12.95 7.34
CA ASN A 105 -13.97 -13.01 6.86
C ASN A 105 -14.21 -14.06 5.76
N VAL A 106 -13.18 -14.78 5.29
CA VAL A 106 -13.32 -15.79 4.23
C VAL A 106 -13.54 -17.17 4.82
N ASP A 107 -14.48 -17.93 4.25
CA ASP A 107 -14.78 -19.31 4.67
C ASP A 107 -13.57 -20.22 4.38
N ARG A 108 -13.23 -21.08 5.34
CA ARG A 108 -12.03 -21.95 5.31
C ARG A 108 -12.35 -23.41 4.96
N ASN A 109 -13.58 -23.69 4.57
CA ASN A 109 -14.04 -25.05 4.28
C ASN A 109 -13.38 -25.67 3.02
N ASN A 110 -12.81 -24.86 2.12
CA ASN A 110 -12.10 -25.32 0.92
C ASN A 110 -10.57 -25.18 1.03
N ILE A 111 -9.86 -26.30 1.09
CA ILE A 111 -8.39 -26.34 1.22
C ILE A 111 -7.67 -25.60 0.08
N ARG A 112 -8.19 -25.65 -1.16
CA ARG A 112 -7.57 -24.98 -2.31
C ARG A 112 -7.72 -23.46 -2.20
N GLU A 113 -8.88 -23.01 -1.73
CA GLU A 113 -9.17 -21.60 -1.46
C GLU A 113 -8.27 -21.06 -0.35
N VAL A 114 -8.09 -21.81 0.73
CA VAL A 114 -7.19 -21.44 1.83
C VAL A 114 -5.73 -21.30 1.36
N LYS A 115 -5.23 -22.21 0.52
CA LYS A 115 -3.87 -22.11 -0.04
C LYS A 115 -3.69 -20.87 -0.90
N PHE A 116 -4.66 -20.59 -1.78
CA PHE A 116 -4.68 -19.39 -2.58
C PHE A 116 -4.70 -18.14 -1.68
N LEU A 117 -5.63 -18.04 -0.75
CA LEU A 117 -5.72 -16.91 0.17
C LEU A 117 -4.41 -16.65 0.92
N ASN A 118 -3.71 -17.69 1.38
CA ASN A 118 -2.44 -17.53 2.09
C ASN A 118 -1.37 -16.86 1.21
N VAL A 119 -1.11 -17.42 0.02
CA VAL A 119 -0.10 -16.89 -0.90
C VAL A 119 -0.42 -15.44 -1.26
N TYR A 120 -1.68 -15.17 -1.57
CA TYR A 120 -2.09 -13.84 -1.99
C TYR A 120 -2.07 -12.85 -0.84
N THR A 121 -2.50 -13.24 0.37
CA THR A 121 -2.38 -12.36 1.55
C THR A 121 -0.93 -11.92 1.76
N PHE A 122 0.04 -12.84 1.66
CA PHE A 122 1.45 -12.46 1.81
C PHE A 122 1.90 -11.48 0.72
N MET A 123 1.53 -11.75 -0.54
CA MET A 123 1.76 -10.84 -1.65
C MET A 123 1.16 -9.44 -1.40
N MET A 124 -0.05 -9.38 -0.85
CA MET A 124 -0.69 -8.12 -0.46
C MET A 124 0.09 -7.36 0.59
N LEU A 125 0.57 -8.06 1.62
CA LEU A 125 1.33 -7.44 2.69
C LEU A 125 2.61 -6.80 2.15
N TYR A 126 3.28 -7.44 1.18
CA TYR A 126 4.43 -6.84 0.50
C TYR A 126 4.04 -5.59 -0.29
N LEU A 127 2.95 -5.62 -1.06
CA LEU A 127 2.50 -4.47 -1.86
C LEU A 127 2.10 -3.28 -0.96
N ILE A 128 1.33 -3.53 0.09
CA ILE A 128 0.84 -2.49 1.01
C ILE A 128 1.99 -1.83 1.78
N THR A 129 3.06 -2.57 2.06
CA THR A 129 4.20 -2.05 2.82
C THR A 129 5.28 -1.40 1.95
N ALA A 130 5.28 -1.63 0.63
CA ALA A 130 6.30 -1.11 -0.28
C ALA A 130 6.42 0.42 -0.27
N ILE A 131 5.32 1.14 -0.54
CA ILE A 131 5.34 2.61 -0.56
C ILE A 131 5.61 3.20 0.84
N PRO A 132 4.95 2.76 1.93
CA PRO A 132 5.28 3.24 3.27
C PRO A 132 6.74 3.00 3.68
N LEU A 133 7.34 1.88 3.27
CA LEU A 133 8.74 1.59 3.57
C LEU A 133 9.68 2.60 2.89
N VAL A 134 9.43 2.92 1.61
CA VAL A 134 10.18 3.94 0.88
C VAL A 134 9.99 5.32 1.53
N ALA A 135 8.76 5.66 1.93
CA ALA A 135 8.46 6.89 2.65
C ALA A 135 9.22 6.99 3.98
N VAL A 136 9.28 5.91 4.77
CA VAL A 136 10.07 5.83 6.01
C VAL A 136 11.55 6.10 5.74
N VAL A 137 12.14 5.46 4.72
CA VAL A 137 13.54 5.68 4.37
C VAL A 137 13.81 7.14 4.01
N LEU A 138 12.93 7.76 3.21
CA LEU A 138 13.03 9.17 2.84
C LEU A 138 12.98 10.10 4.06
N LEU A 139 12.06 9.85 4.99
CA LEU A 139 11.93 10.65 6.21
C LEU A 139 13.13 10.49 7.15
N LEU A 140 13.73 9.30 7.22
CA LEU A 140 14.95 9.07 7.99
C LEU A 140 16.17 9.78 7.39
N ILE A 141 16.26 9.85 6.06
CA ILE A 141 17.29 10.65 5.38
C ILE A 141 17.12 12.13 5.74
N ALA A 142 15.89 12.65 5.62
CA ALA A 142 15.56 14.03 5.96
C ALA A 142 15.86 14.41 7.42
N GLN A 143 15.71 13.46 8.35
CA GLN A 143 15.99 13.70 9.76
C GLN A 143 17.50 13.82 10.04
N LYS A 144 18.35 13.12 9.30
CA LYS A 144 19.82 13.18 9.47
C LYS A 144 20.45 14.44 8.89
N SER A 145 19.74 15.18 8.04
CA SER A 145 20.20 16.43 7.43
C SER A 145 19.88 17.68 8.26
N LEU A 146 19.24 17.53 9.42
CA LEU A 146 19.02 18.56 10.44
C LEU A 146 20.13 18.50 11.50
#